data_AF-A0A7V8F9N4-F1
#
_entry.id   AF-A0A7V8F9N4-F1
#
_cell.length_a   1.000
_cell.length_b   1.000
_cell.length_c   1.000
_cell.angle_alpha   90.00
_cell.angle_beta   90.00
_cell.angle_gamma   90.00
#
_symmetry.space_group_name_H-M   'P 1'
#
loop_
_entity.id
_entity.type
_entity.pdbx_description
1 polymer ?
#
loop_
_entity_poly.entity_id
_entity_poly.type
_entity_poly.pdbx_seq_one_letter_code
_entity_poly.pdbx_strand_id
1 'polypeptide(L)'
;MAPRHPPRFVVRTLDDAARERRRRLFLGVGWALSVVVALLLGGWFGGRGGSSRPADRSASHQATAETEELRQQVANLERASQVGDVATKELKRNLAERDEEISGLRTDLDFYSRLVGGDGQRQGLRIQGARGTKVDGSKQAWNLVVTLTQNARRGDLMKGSLHLAIEGIQANKVVTLEGPTLGQSGDLVDQPFSFKYFQQVQTSFTLPTGFQPARL
;
A
#
# COMPACT_ATOMS: atom_id res chain seq x y z
N MET A 1 -88.33 -29.42 80.62
CA MET A 1 -86.97 -30.00 80.57
C MET A 1 -86.98 -31.16 79.56
N ALA A 2 -85.91 -31.27 78.76
CA ALA A 2 -85.87 -31.84 77.41
C ALA A 2 -86.24 -33.34 77.25
N PRO A 3 -86.84 -33.75 76.12
CA PRO A 3 -86.97 -35.16 75.78
C PRO A 3 -85.60 -35.74 75.38
N ARG A 4 -85.15 -36.76 76.11
CA ARG A 4 -83.98 -37.58 75.75
C ARG A 4 -84.43 -38.71 74.82
N HIS A 5 -83.92 -38.72 73.60
CA HIS A 5 -84.14 -39.80 72.64
C HIS A 5 -83.36 -41.07 73.05
N PRO A 6 -83.96 -42.27 72.92
CA PRO A 6 -83.25 -43.52 73.22
C PRO A 6 -82.20 -43.84 72.14
N PRO A 7 -81.04 -44.41 72.53
CA PRO A 7 -79.98 -44.79 71.60
C PRO A 7 -80.42 -45.95 70.69
N ARG A 8 -80.20 -45.77 69.38
CA ARG A 8 -80.52 -46.74 68.34
C ARG A 8 -79.36 -47.73 68.20
N PHE A 9 -79.49 -48.89 68.82
CA PHE A 9 -78.48 -49.96 68.70
C PHE A 9 -78.68 -50.73 67.40
N VAL A 10 -77.62 -50.77 66.58
CA VAL A 10 -77.56 -51.58 65.36
C VAL A 10 -76.80 -52.87 65.70
N VAL A 11 -77.51 -53.99 65.70
CA VAL A 11 -76.90 -55.32 65.92
C VAL A 11 -76.12 -55.68 64.66
N ARG A 12 -74.79 -55.57 64.73
CA ARG A 12 -73.88 -56.12 63.72
C ARG A 12 -73.57 -57.56 64.10
N THR A 13 -73.87 -58.49 63.20
CA THR A 13 -73.43 -59.88 63.34
C THR A 13 -71.90 -59.94 63.22
N LEU A 14 -71.25 -60.82 63.98
CA LEU A 14 -69.79 -60.93 64.01
C LEU A 14 -69.21 -61.30 62.62
N ASP A 15 -70.01 -61.97 61.77
CA ASP A 15 -69.62 -62.42 60.43
C ASP A 15 -69.49 -61.27 59.41
N ASP A 16 -70.29 -60.21 59.54
CA ASP A 16 -70.21 -59.04 58.65
C ASP A 16 -68.91 -58.26 58.88
N ALA A 17 -68.44 -58.18 60.14
CA ALA A 17 -67.19 -57.51 60.48
C ALA A 17 -65.95 -58.23 59.89
N ALA A 18 -65.97 -59.57 59.83
CA ALA A 18 -64.90 -60.37 59.25
C ALA A 18 -64.84 -60.24 57.72
N ARG A 19 -66.01 -60.25 57.06
CA ARG A 19 -66.12 -60.10 55.60
C ARG A 19 -65.69 -58.69 55.15
N GLU A 20 -66.02 -57.67 55.94
CA GLU A 20 -65.63 -56.30 55.63
C GLU A 20 -64.15 -56.01 55.93
N ARG A 21 -63.56 -56.63 56.96
CA ARG A 21 -62.09 -56.60 57.17
C ARG A 21 -61.33 -57.22 56.01
N ARG A 22 -61.75 -58.39 55.52
CA ARG A 22 -61.11 -59.02 54.35
C ARG A 22 -61.21 -58.14 53.12
N ARG A 23 -62.38 -57.53 52.86
CA ARG A 23 -62.57 -56.61 51.74
C ARG A 23 -61.65 -55.38 51.83
N ARG A 24 -61.49 -54.80 53.03
CA ARG A 24 -60.56 -53.68 53.26
C ARG A 24 -59.09 -54.08 53.09
N LEU A 25 -58.72 -55.29 53.50
CA LEU A 25 -57.38 -55.84 53.27
C LEU A 25 -57.09 -56.04 51.77
N PHE A 26 -58.03 -56.61 51.01
CA PHE A 26 -57.89 -56.76 49.56
C PHE A 26 -57.79 -55.40 48.85
N LEU A 27 -58.55 -54.40 49.28
CA LEU A 27 -58.45 -53.03 48.76
C LEU A 27 -57.07 -52.40 49.07
N GLY A 28 -56.56 -52.58 50.30
CA GLY A 28 -55.24 -52.08 50.69
C GLY A 28 -54.11 -52.73 49.91
N VAL A 29 -54.18 -54.06 49.71
CA VAL A 29 -53.19 -54.82 48.91
C VAL A 29 -53.25 -54.39 47.45
N GLY A 30 -54.44 -54.24 46.87
CA GLY A 30 -54.61 -53.76 45.50
C GLY A 30 -54.04 -52.36 45.29
N TRP A 31 -54.26 -51.45 46.25
CA TRP A 31 -53.69 -50.11 46.20
C TRP A 31 -52.16 -50.13 46.29
N ALA A 32 -51.58 -50.88 47.23
CA ALA A 32 -50.13 -51.02 47.35
C ALA A 32 -49.49 -51.60 46.08
N LEU A 33 -50.14 -52.61 45.47
CA LEU A 33 -49.66 -53.21 44.22
C LEU A 33 -49.68 -52.19 43.07
N SER A 34 -50.71 -51.34 43.00
CA SER A 34 -50.80 -50.29 41.97
C SER A 34 -49.70 -49.24 42.10
N VAL A 35 -49.30 -48.88 43.32
CA VAL A 35 -48.19 -47.95 43.58
C VAL A 35 -46.86 -48.57 43.15
N VAL A 36 -46.63 -49.85 43.47
CA VAL A 36 -45.41 -50.56 43.05
C VAL A 36 -45.33 -50.66 41.53
N VAL A 37 -46.43 -51.00 40.86
CA VAL A 37 -46.48 -51.05 39.38
C VAL A 37 -46.25 -49.68 38.76
N ALA A 38 -46.83 -48.61 39.32
CA ALA A 38 -46.59 -47.25 38.86
C ALA A 38 -45.12 -46.82 39.01
N LEU A 39 -44.45 -47.22 40.11
CA LEU A 39 -43.02 -46.96 40.32
C LEU A 39 -42.14 -47.76 39.37
N LEU A 40 -42.46 -49.04 39.11
CA LEU A 40 -41.73 -49.87 38.16
C LEU A 40 -41.87 -49.36 36.71
N LEU A 41 -43.09 -49.00 36.30
CA LEU A 41 -43.35 -48.40 34.99
C LEU A 41 -42.70 -47.02 34.88
N GLY A 42 -42.76 -46.21 35.96
CA GLY A 42 -42.08 -44.92 36.05
C GLY A 42 -40.56 -45.04 35.94
N GLY A 43 -39.95 -46.08 36.51
CA GLY A 43 -38.52 -46.36 36.36
C GLY A 43 -38.15 -46.85 34.96
N TRP A 44 -38.95 -47.75 34.38
CA TRP A 44 -38.66 -48.36 33.08
C TRP A 44 -38.88 -47.40 31.90
N PHE A 45 -39.92 -46.57 31.96
CA PHE A 45 -40.19 -45.54 30.94
C PHE A 45 -39.52 -44.19 31.26
N GLY A 46 -39.44 -43.81 32.54
CA GLY A 46 -38.86 -42.54 32.98
C GLY A 46 -37.34 -42.49 32.97
N GLY A 47 -36.64 -43.62 32.83
CA GLY A 47 -35.18 -43.67 32.66
C GLY A 47 -34.65 -42.97 31.39
N ARG A 48 -35.52 -42.53 30.48
CA ARG A 48 -35.17 -41.70 29.32
C ARG A 48 -35.55 -40.21 29.46
N GLY A 49 -36.24 -39.82 30.53
CA GLY A 49 -36.71 -38.45 30.74
C GLY A 49 -35.89 -37.73 31.81
N GLY A 50 -34.95 -36.88 31.40
CA GLY A 50 -34.47 -35.79 32.25
C GLY A 50 -33.32 -36.10 33.21
N SER A 51 -32.21 -36.66 32.72
CA SER A 51 -30.91 -36.26 33.26
C SER A 51 -30.45 -35.04 32.46
N SER A 52 -30.60 -33.85 33.05
CA SER A 52 -29.97 -32.62 32.55
C SER A 52 -28.47 -32.82 32.63
N ARG A 53 -27.90 -33.35 31.55
CA ARG A 53 -26.49 -33.69 31.40
C ARG A 53 -25.67 -32.39 31.41
N PRO A 54 -24.69 -32.21 32.31
CA PRO A 54 -23.77 -31.07 32.25
C PRO A 54 -23.00 -30.97 30.92
N ALA A 55 -22.91 -32.06 30.16
CA ALA A 55 -22.28 -32.12 28.83
C ALA A 55 -22.98 -31.28 27.74
N ASP A 56 -24.30 -31.06 27.84
CA ASP A 56 -25.05 -30.33 26.80
C ASP A 56 -24.83 -28.81 26.91
N ARG A 57 -24.66 -28.31 28.13
CA ARG A 57 -24.32 -26.90 28.38
C ARG A 57 -22.92 -26.56 27.87
N SER A 58 -21.93 -27.41 28.11
CA SER A 58 -20.56 -27.17 27.62
C SER A 58 -20.48 -27.20 26.10
N ALA A 59 -21.20 -28.10 25.43
CA ALA A 59 -21.30 -28.11 23.96
C ALA A 59 -21.96 -26.83 23.41
N SER A 60 -23.06 -26.38 24.05
CA SER A 60 -23.71 -25.13 23.65
C SER A 60 -22.81 -23.89 23.86
N HIS A 61 -22.03 -23.85 24.94
CA HIS A 61 -21.08 -22.77 25.20
C HIS A 61 -19.94 -22.74 24.19
N GLN A 62 -19.40 -23.90 23.81
CA GLN A 62 -18.36 -23.99 22.77
C GLN A 62 -18.89 -23.50 21.41
N ALA A 63 -20.09 -23.93 21.01
CA ALA A 63 -20.70 -23.47 19.77
C ALA A 63 -20.93 -21.94 19.78
N THR A 64 -21.37 -21.36 20.90
CA THR A 64 -21.52 -19.89 21.00
C THR A 64 -20.18 -19.16 20.92
N ALA A 65 -19.12 -19.70 21.54
CA ALA A 65 -17.80 -19.09 21.51
C ALA A 65 -17.22 -19.09 20.09
N GLU A 66 -17.36 -20.20 19.37
CA GLU A 66 -16.92 -20.32 17.97
C GLU A 66 -17.70 -19.36 17.05
N THR A 67 -19.01 -19.21 17.25
CA THR A 67 -19.80 -18.24 16.47
C THR A 67 -19.39 -16.79 16.72
N GLU A 68 -19.02 -16.46 17.96
CA GLU A 68 -18.57 -15.11 18.30
C GLU A 68 -17.17 -14.84 17.71
N GLU A 69 -16.27 -15.82 17.77
CA GLU A 69 -14.96 -15.74 17.15
C GLU A 69 -15.07 -15.55 15.63
N LEU A 70 -15.91 -16.35 14.95
CA LEU A 70 -16.14 -16.22 13.51
C LEU A 70 -16.75 -14.86 13.15
N ARG A 71 -17.70 -14.34 13.94
CA ARG A 71 -18.25 -13.00 13.73
C ARG A 71 -17.19 -11.92 13.85
N GLN A 72 -16.31 -12.05 14.85
CA GLN A 72 -15.21 -11.10 15.04
C GLN A 72 -14.19 -11.16 13.91
N GLN A 73 -13.89 -12.36 13.39
CA GLN A 73 -13.05 -12.53 12.20
C GLN A 73 -13.67 -11.88 10.96
N VAL A 74 -14.97 -12.09 10.72
CA VAL A 74 -15.69 -11.45 9.60
C VAL A 74 -15.66 -9.93 9.74
N ALA A 75 -15.97 -9.39 10.92
CA ALA A 75 -15.91 -7.95 11.16
C ALA A 75 -14.51 -7.35 10.94
N ASN A 76 -13.45 -8.09 11.31
CA ASN A 76 -12.08 -7.69 11.05
C ASN A 76 -11.73 -7.73 9.55
N LEU A 77 -12.15 -8.77 8.83
CA LEU A 77 -11.95 -8.91 7.39
C LEU A 77 -12.69 -7.82 6.60
N GLU A 78 -13.94 -7.53 6.95
CA GLU A 78 -14.73 -6.46 6.34
C GLU A 78 -14.07 -5.10 6.55
N ARG A 79 -13.62 -4.80 7.78
CA ARG A 79 -12.90 -3.57 8.08
C ARG A 79 -11.59 -3.47 7.30
N ALA A 80 -10.84 -4.58 7.19
CA ALA A 80 -9.60 -4.63 6.41
C ALA A 80 -9.87 -4.38 4.91
N SER A 81 -10.93 -4.97 4.36
CA SER A 81 -11.37 -4.73 2.98
C SER A 81 -11.71 -3.26 2.76
N GLN A 82 -12.49 -2.66 3.66
CA GLN A 82 -12.90 -1.27 3.55
C GLN A 82 -11.70 -0.30 3.60
N VAL A 83 -10.75 -0.55 4.50
CA VAL A 83 -9.50 0.22 4.55
C VAL A 83 -8.69 0.04 3.27
N GLY A 84 -8.61 -1.19 2.76
CA GLY A 84 -7.94 -1.51 1.49
C GLY A 84 -8.53 -0.76 0.30
N ASP A 85 -9.86 -0.70 0.20
CA ASP A 85 -10.56 0.01 -0.88
C ASP A 85 -10.31 1.52 -0.82
N VAL A 86 -10.37 2.12 0.38
CA VAL A 86 -10.08 3.54 0.59
C VAL A 86 -8.63 3.86 0.25
N ALA A 87 -7.67 3.08 0.75
CA ALA A 87 -6.25 3.25 0.46
C ALA A 87 -5.95 3.13 -1.03
N THR A 88 -6.58 2.15 -1.71
CA THR A 88 -6.43 1.95 -3.15
C THR A 88 -6.99 3.13 -3.95
N LYS A 89 -8.16 3.65 -3.55
CA LYS A 89 -8.76 4.82 -4.19
C LYS A 89 -7.88 6.06 -4.02
N GLU A 90 -7.33 6.26 -2.83
CA GLU A 90 -6.44 7.38 -2.55
C GLU A 90 -5.09 7.27 -3.28
N LEU A 91 -4.53 6.06 -3.40
CA LEU A 91 -3.34 5.83 -4.22
C LEU A 91 -3.59 6.16 -5.69
N LYS A 92 -4.72 5.72 -6.25
CA LYS A 92 -5.11 6.04 -7.64
C LYS A 92 -5.28 7.55 -7.85
N ARG A 93 -5.89 8.26 -6.88
CA ARG A 93 -6.02 9.72 -6.91
C ARG A 93 -4.65 10.40 -6.94
N ASN A 94 -3.74 10.01 -6.04
CA ASN A 94 -2.40 10.58 -5.99
C ASN A 94 -1.62 10.31 -7.28
N LEU A 95 -1.73 9.12 -7.87
CA LEU A 95 -1.10 8.82 -9.17
C LEU A 95 -1.64 9.73 -10.27
N ALA A 96 -2.95 9.91 -10.36
CA ALA A 96 -3.56 10.80 -11.34
C ALA A 96 -3.11 12.26 -11.18
N GLU A 97 -3.06 12.77 -9.94
CA GLU A 97 -2.55 14.12 -9.65
C GLU A 97 -1.09 14.30 -10.05
N ARG A 98 -0.25 13.28 -9.81
CA ARG A 98 1.16 13.31 -10.22
C ARG A 98 1.34 13.22 -11.73
N ASP A 99 0.54 12.39 -12.41
CA ASP A 99 0.58 12.31 -13.88
C ASP A 99 0.15 13.63 -14.52
N GLU A 100 -0.85 14.31 -13.96
CA GLU A 100 -1.27 15.65 -14.38
C GLU A 100 -0.15 16.68 -14.17
N GLU A 101 0.49 16.69 -13.00
CA GLU A 101 1.64 17.54 -12.69
C GLU A 101 2.81 17.30 -13.66
N ILE A 102 3.16 16.03 -13.92
CA ILE A 102 4.21 15.66 -14.88
C ILE A 102 3.84 16.12 -16.29
N SER A 103 2.57 15.96 -16.69
CA SER A 103 2.13 16.40 -18.01
C SER A 103 2.17 17.92 -18.15
N GLY A 104 1.80 18.65 -17.08
CA GLY A 104 1.93 20.10 -17.02
C GLY A 104 3.40 20.54 -17.15
N LEU A 105 4.29 20.00 -16.32
CA LEU A 105 5.72 20.30 -16.35
C LEU A 105 6.38 19.99 -17.70
N ARG A 106 5.98 18.89 -18.36
CA ARG A 106 6.47 18.57 -19.71
C ARG A 106 6.00 19.59 -20.74
N THR A 107 4.74 20.01 -20.66
CA THR A 107 4.18 21.03 -21.55
C THR A 107 4.90 22.36 -21.37
N ASP A 108 5.16 22.75 -20.13
CA ASP A 108 5.92 23.96 -19.81
C ASP A 108 7.36 23.87 -20.31
N LEU A 109 8.03 22.73 -20.12
CA LEU A 109 9.39 22.52 -20.63
C LEU A 109 9.43 22.59 -22.16
N ASP A 110 8.46 21.98 -22.84
CA ASP A 110 8.34 22.05 -24.30
C ASP A 110 8.12 23.50 -24.75
N PHE A 111 7.28 24.26 -24.04
CA PHE A 111 7.08 25.69 -24.30
C PHE A 111 8.38 26.50 -24.12
N TYR A 112 9.09 26.32 -22.99
CA TYR A 112 10.37 27.01 -22.75
C TYR A 112 11.43 26.61 -23.78
N SER A 113 11.47 25.33 -24.18
CA SER A 113 12.41 24.85 -25.19
C SER A 113 12.20 25.51 -26.55
N ARG A 114 10.95 25.79 -26.93
CA ARG A 114 10.60 26.48 -28.18
C ARG A 114 10.89 27.99 -28.12
N LEU A 115 10.74 28.61 -26.94
CA LEU A 115 10.98 30.05 -26.78
C LEU A 115 12.48 30.38 -26.71
N VAL A 116 13.28 29.53 -26.07
CA VAL A 116 14.72 29.74 -25.89
C VAL A 116 15.53 29.08 -27.02
N GLY A 117 15.01 28.02 -27.63
CA GLY A 117 15.61 27.32 -28.75
C GLY A 117 14.82 27.55 -30.04
N GLY A 118 15.04 28.70 -30.69
CA GLY A 118 14.64 28.88 -32.08
C GLY A 118 15.28 27.79 -32.94
N ASP A 119 14.44 27.04 -33.67
CA ASP A 119 14.77 26.15 -34.79
C ASP A 119 16.05 25.29 -34.65
N GLY A 120 15.97 24.12 -34.02
CA GLY A 120 17.21 23.33 -33.88
C GLY A 120 17.11 21.94 -33.27
N GLN A 121 16.14 21.14 -33.68
CA GLN A 121 16.07 19.71 -33.38
C GLN A 121 17.30 18.95 -33.91
N ARG A 122 18.40 18.97 -33.16
CA ARG A 122 19.49 17.96 -33.24
C ARG A 122 19.62 17.31 -31.86
N GLN A 123 18.56 16.59 -31.48
CA GLN A 123 18.50 15.76 -30.28
C GLN A 123 19.55 14.65 -30.39
N GLY A 124 20.75 14.90 -29.86
CA GLY A 124 21.83 13.91 -29.85
C GLY A 124 23.08 14.40 -29.15
N LEU A 125 23.42 15.68 -29.28
CA LEU A 125 24.66 16.24 -28.73
C LEU A 125 24.37 17.30 -27.67
N ARG A 126 24.91 17.14 -26.46
CA ARG A 126 24.84 18.12 -25.38
C ARG A 126 26.23 18.48 -24.90
N ILE A 127 26.52 19.77 -24.84
CA ILE A 127 27.70 20.29 -24.14
C ILE A 127 27.39 20.20 -22.64
N GLN A 128 28.11 19.34 -21.91
CA GLN A 128 27.93 19.19 -20.47
C GLN A 128 28.61 20.34 -19.71
N GLY A 129 29.71 20.85 -20.24
CA GLY A 129 30.41 22.01 -19.70
C GLY A 129 31.60 22.43 -20.55
N ALA A 130 31.97 23.69 -20.43
CA ALA A 130 33.19 24.27 -20.99
C ALA A 130 33.93 25.02 -19.88
N ARG A 131 35.24 24.80 -19.76
CA ARG A 131 36.09 25.46 -18.75
C ARG A 131 37.35 26.01 -19.40
N GLY A 132 37.53 27.32 -19.29
CA GLY A 132 38.77 28.01 -19.64
C GLY A 132 39.64 28.24 -18.40
N THR A 133 40.92 27.85 -18.45
CA THR A 133 41.93 28.18 -17.43
C THR A 133 43.11 28.89 -18.06
N LYS A 134 43.71 29.85 -17.35
CA LYS A 134 44.94 30.51 -17.81
C LYS A 134 46.12 29.53 -17.73
N VAL A 135 47.04 29.61 -18.68
CA VAL A 135 48.27 28.81 -18.67
C VAL A 135 49.31 29.49 -17.78
N ASP A 136 49.91 28.71 -16.88
CA ASP A 136 50.96 29.22 -15.99
C ASP A 136 52.17 29.70 -16.80
N GLY A 137 52.63 30.92 -16.53
CA GLY A 137 53.77 31.54 -17.20
C GLY A 137 53.45 32.36 -18.46
N SER A 138 52.19 32.41 -18.91
CA SER A 138 51.77 33.27 -20.03
C SER A 138 50.51 34.07 -19.68
N LYS A 139 50.52 35.39 -19.92
CA LYS A 139 49.34 36.25 -19.62
C LYS A 139 48.22 36.11 -20.65
N GLN A 140 48.54 35.55 -21.82
CA GLN A 140 47.66 35.53 -22.99
C GLN A 140 47.24 34.12 -23.39
N ALA A 141 47.89 33.07 -22.87
CA ALA A 141 47.55 31.69 -23.20
C ALA A 141 46.49 31.11 -22.25
N TRP A 142 45.54 30.39 -22.82
CA TRP A 142 44.44 29.75 -22.12
C TRP A 142 44.26 28.31 -22.59
N ASN A 143 43.91 27.43 -21.65
CA ASN A 143 43.48 26.07 -21.91
C ASN A 143 41.96 26.00 -21.82
N LEU A 144 41.33 25.42 -22.83
CA LEU A 144 39.90 25.15 -22.88
C LEU A 144 39.66 23.65 -22.80
N VAL A 145 38.76 23.26 -21.92
CA VAL A 145 38.25 21.91 -21.80
C VAL A 145 36.76 21.93 -22.07
N VAL A 146 36.31 21.26 -23.14
CA VAL A 146 34.88 21.10 -23.46
C VAL A 146 34.50 19.64 -23.30
N THR A 147 33.49 19.37 -22.49
CA THR A 147 32.93 18.03 -22.29
C THR A 147 31.68 17.86 -23.14
N LEU A 148 31.78 17.02 -24.16
CA LEU A 148 30.69 16.65 -25.06
C LEU A 148 30.07 15.34 -24.58
N THR A 149 28.75 15.31 -24.48
CA THR A 149 27.98 14.14 -24.09
C THR A 149 26.87 13.90 -25.10
N GLN A 150 26.50 12.64 -25.26
CA GLN A 150 25.37 12.27 -26.09
C GLN A 150 24.37 11.44 -25.31
N ASN A 151 23.10 11.79 -25.42
CA ASN A 151 22.00 10.96 -24.97
C ASN A 151 21.53 10.05 -26.12
N ALA A 152 22.36 9.08 -26.51
CA ALA A 152 22.04 8.15 -27.60
C ALA A 152 21.24 6.96 -27.06
N ARG A 153 20.07 6.72 -27.64
CA ARG A 153 19.31 5.47 -27.41
C ARG A 153 19.91 4.25 -28.11
N ARG A 154 20.80 4.42 -29.09
CA ARG A 154 21.30 3.34 -29.97
C ARG A 154 22.83 3.21 -30.12
N GLY A 155 23.63 4.06 -29.46
CA GLY A 155 25.09 3.96 -29.52
C GLY A 155 25.69 4.27 -30.90
N ASP A 156 25.03 5.12 -31.68
CA ASP A 156 25.57 5.60 -32.96
C ASP A 156 26.80 6.50 -32.72
N LEU A 157 27.79 6.41 -33.60
CA LEU A 157 29.00 7.23 -33.53
C LEU A 157 28.67 8.66 -34.00
N MET A 158 28.81 9.66 -33.12
CA MET A 158 28.63 11.06 -33.48
C MET A 158 29.93 11.68 -33.96
N LYS A 159 29.85 12.38 -35.09
CA LYS A 159 30.95 13.13 -35.68
C LYS A 159 30.52 14.56 -35.94
N GLY A 160 31.43 15.51 -35.75
CA GLY A 160 31.20 16.92 -36.03
C GLY A 160 32.47 17.74 -35.81
N SER A 161 32.34 19.05 -35.98
CA SER A 161 33.41 20.00 -35.71
C SER A 161 33.00 20.94 -34.58
N LEU A 162 33.97 21.35 -33.77
CA LEU A 162 33.80 22.35 -32.72
C LEU A 162 34.31 23.70 -33.23
N HIS A 163 33.49 24.74 -33.06
CA HIS A 163 33.88 26.12 -33.29
C HIS A 163 33.93 26.89 -31.97
N LEU A 164 34.94 27.73 -31.82
CA LEU A 164 35.12 28.58 -30.64
C LEU A 164 34.98 30.06 -31.02
N ALA A 165 34.14 30.77 -30.28
CA ALA A 165 34.02 32.22 -30.31
C ALA A 165 34.19 32.75 -28.89
N ILE A 166 34.92 33.85 -28.73
CA ILE A 166 35.17 34.47 -27.42
C ILE A 166 34.76 35.93 -27.52
N GLU A 167 33.81 36.33 -26.70
CA GLU A 167 33.41 37.73 -26.60
C GLU A 167 34.08 38.37 -25.40
N GLY A 168 34.62 39.55 -25.63
CA GLY A 168 35.38 40.30 -24.64
C GLY A 168 35.48 41.76 -24.98
N ILE A 169 36.29 42.47 -24.21
CA ILE A 169 36.54 43.90 -24.38
C ILE A 169 37.95 44.08 -24.91
N GLN A 170 38.09 44.82 -26.00
CA GLN A 170 39.38 45.26 -26.54
C GLN A 170 39.30 46.75 -26.84
N ALA A 171 40.29 47.52 -26.38
CA ALA A 171 40.33 48.97 -26.57
C ALA A 171 39.00 49.67 -26.23
N ASN A 172 38.37 49.25 -25.13
CA ASN A 172 37.09 49.78 -24.62
C ASN A 172 35.86 49.54 -25.53
N LYS A 173 35.92 48.56 -26.45
CA LYS A 173 34.81 48.11 -27.30
C LYS A 173 34.56 46.62 -27.11
N VAL A 174 33.31 46.19 -27.19
CA VAL A 174 32.95 44.76 -27.22
C VAL A 174 33.36 44.19 -28.57
N VAL A 175 34.19 43.16 -28.55
CA VAL A 175 34.69 42.47 -29.75
C VAL A 175 34.55 40.97 -29.53
N THR A 176 34.04 40.29 -30.56
CA THR A 176 34.01 38.83 -30.61
C THR A 176 35.18 38.36 -31.47
N LEU A 177 36.03 37.53 -30.88
CA LEU A 177 37.13 36.85 -31.55
C LEU A 177 36.70 35.44 -31.91
N GLU A 178 36.79 35.09 -33.18
CA GLU A 178 36.46 33.77 -33.70
C GLU A 178 37.69 33.12 -34.31
N GLY A 179 37.81 31.80 -34.14
CA GLY A 179 38.72 30.90 -34.86
C GLY A 179 40.11 31.49 -35.18
N PRO A 180 40.37 32.01 -36.40
CA PRO A 180 41.70 32.47 -36.84
C PRO A 180 42.26 33.68 -36.07
N THR A 181 41.39 34.45 -35.41
CA THR A 181 41.80 35.64 -34.64
C THR A 181 42.33 35.31 -33.25
N LEU A 182 42.09 34.08 -32.79
CA LEU A 182 42.74 33.47 -31.64
C LEU A 182 44.09 32.93 -32.11
N GLY A 183 45.19 33.50 -31.60
CA GLY A 183 46.53 33.32 -32.15
C GLY A 183 47.03 31.88 -32.16
N GLN A 184 47.98 31.61 -33.07
CA GLN A 184 48.66 30.34 -33.39
C GLN A 184 48.55 29.25 -32.31
N SER A 185 47.51 28.43 -32.45
CA SER A 185 47.51 27.02 -32.05
C SER A 185 46.55 26.29 -32.98
N GLY A 186 46.94 26.21 -34.25
CA GLY A 186 46.63 25.21 -35.29
C GLY A 186 45.22 24.66 -35.55
N ASP A 187 44.37 24.46 -34.54
CA ASP A 187 43.26 23.49 -34.59
C ASP A 187 41.97 23.96 -33.91
N LEU A 188 41.82 25.27 -33.64
CA LEU A 188 40.58 25.82 -33.05
C LEU A 188 39.46 26.04 -34.08
N VAL A 189 39.84 26.05 -35.36
CA VAL A 189 38.90 26.11 -36.48
C VAL A 189 38.62 24.67 -36.85
N ASP A 190 37.43 24.19 -36.49
CA ASP A 190 36.92 22.88 -36.87
C ASP A 190 37.57 21.66 -36.21
N GLN A 191 37.86 21.72 -34.90
CA GLN A 191 38.40 20.54 -34.19
C GLN A 191 37.43 19.35 -34.35
N PRO A 192 37.82 18.28 -35.07
CA PRO A 192 36.91 17.17 -35.33
C PRO A 192 36.76 16.34 -34.06
N PHE A 193 35.53 16.05 -33.68
CA PHE A 193 35.23 15.10 -32.60
C PHE A 193 34.52 13.87 -33.15
N SER A 194 34.78 12.72 -32.53
CA SER A 194 34.15 11.45 -32.89
C SER A 194 34.01 10.58 -31.67
N PHE A 195 32.79 10.44 -31.15
CA PHE A 195 32.56 9.69 -29.93
C PHE A 195 31.21 8.96 -29.90
N LYS A 196 31.12 7.94 -29.05
CA LYS A 196 29.91 7.12 -28.89
C LYS A 196 29.09 7.46 -27.65
N TYR A 197 29.75 7.90 -26.57
CA TYR A 197 29.08 8.23 -25.30
C TYR A 197 29.48 9.61 -24.78
N PHE A 198 30.78 9.86 -24.63
CA PHE A 198 31.32 11.16 -24.25
C PHE A 198 32.72 11.35 -24.83
N GLN A 199 33.13 12.61 -24.99
CA GLN A 199 34.50 12.99 -25.29
C GLN A 199 34.81 14.34 -24.67
N GLN A 200 35.99 14.44 -24.06
CA GLN A 200 36.52 15.71 -23.59
C GLN A 200 37.51 16.24 -24.64
N VAL A 201 37.19 17.37 -25.23
CA VAL A 201 38.05 18.07 -26.19
C VAL A 201 38.87 19.09 -25.41
N GLN A 202 40.20 18.95 -25.48
CA GLN A 202 41.14 19.87 -24.85
C GLN A 202 41.85 20.64 -25.95
N THR A 203 41.89 21.96 -25.82
CA THR A 203 42.57 22.83 -26.78
C THR A 203 43.15 24.03 -26.07
N SER A 204 44.21 24.62 -26.63
CA SER A 204 44.84 25.82 -26.10
C SER A 204 44.76 26.94 -27.12
N PHE A 205 44.55 28.17 -26.65
CA PHE A 205 44.47 29.35 -27.50
C PHE A 205 45.21 30.53 -26.88
N THR A 206 45.63 31.47 -27.74
CA THR A 206 46.28 32.71 -27.29
C THR A 206 45.43 33.92 -27.66
N LEU A 207 45.23 34.80 -26.68
CA LEU A 207 44.47 36.03 -26.85
C LEU A 207 45.38 37.17 -27.31
N PRO A 208 44.92 38.05 -28.22
CA PRO A 208 45.62 39.27 -28.57
C PRO A 208 45.92 40.13 -27.34
N THR A 209 47.00 40.90 -27.40
CA THR A 209 47.37 41.83 -26.32
C THR A 209 46.27 42.88 -26.12
N GLY A 210 45.87 43.09 -24.86
CA GLY A 210 44.82 44.05 -24.49
C GLY A 210 43.38 43.56 -24.64
N PHE A 211 43.16 42.28 -25.00
CA PHE A 211 41.84 41.66 -24.99
C PHE A 211 41.50 41.07 -23.61
N GLN A 212 40.33 41.43 -23.06
CA GLN A 212 39.81 40.89 -21.81
C GLN A 212 38.59 40.00 -22.08
N PRO A 213 38.68 38.66 -21.89
CA PRO A 213 37.58 37.75 -22.16
C PRO A 213 36.45 37.92 -21.12
N ALA A 214 35.20 37.94 -21.58
CA ALA A 214 34.02 38.04 -20.73
C ALA A 214 33.15 36.77 -20.79
N ARG A 215 32.97 36.22 -22.00
CA ARG A 215 32.17 35.01 -22.25
C ARG A 215 32.71 34.19 -23.42
N LEU A 216 32.41 32.89 -23.40
CA LEU A 216 32.71 31.88 -24.42
C LEU A 216 31.40 31.24 -24.88
#